data_AF-W7BIZ8-F1
#
_entry.id   AF-W7BIZ8-F1
#
_cell.length_a   1.000
_cell.length_b   1.000
_cell.length_c   1.000
_cell.angle_alpha   90.00
_cell.angle_beta   90.00
_cell.angle_gamma   90.00
#
_symmetry.space_group_name_H-M   'P 1'
#
loop_
_entity.id
_entity.type
_entity.pdbx_description
1 polymer ?
#
loop_
_entity_poly.entity_id
_entity_poly.type
_entity_poly.pdbx_seq_one_letter_code
_entity_poly.pdbx_strand_id
1 'polypeptide(L)'
;MNKWLIGCCVVLLIGVAGFFVYKNYERHQTPTAVHVEGVDYALTDEPADLEKIGKSAGKVQKVVDRYELPKRNLESNFLKKGTELYFEKKQSEPLNQMIVYERDGEKFIAREMIYTN
;
A
#
# COMPACT_ATOMS: atom_id res chain seq x y z
N MET A 1 -11.21 27.17 41.13
CA MET A 1 -10.58 26.62 39.92
C MET A 1 -10.18 27.79 39.03
N ASN A 2 -8.89 28.02 38.81
CA ASN A 2 -8.42 29.23 38.13
C ASN A 2 -8.87 29.19 36.66
N LYS A 3 -9.61 30.22 36.20
CA LYS A 3 -10.16 30.29 34.83
C LYS A 3 -9.08 30.09 33.75
N TRP A 4 -7.84 30.44 34.08
CA TRP A 4 -6.66 30.21 33.25
C TRP A 4 -6.30 28.72 33.07
N LEU A 5 -6.40 27.90 34.13
CA LEU A 5 -6.20 26.45 34.04
C LEU A 5 -7.26 25.78 33.16
N ILE A 6 -8.51 26.24 33.25
CA ILE A 6 -9.61 25.73 32.41
C ILE A 6 -9.33 26.03 30.94
N GLY A 7 -8.90 27.26 30.61
CA GLY A 7 -8.52 27.64 29.26
C GLY A 7 -7.38 26.78 28.69
N CYS A 8 -6.33 26.55 29.47
CA CYS A 8 -5.23 25.68 29.06
C CYS A 8 -5.67 24.23 28.82
N CYS A 9 -6.54 23.67 29.67
CA CYS A 9 -7.07 22.32 29.47
C CYS A 9 -7.89 22.21 28.18
N VAL A 10 -8.72 23.21 27.86
CA VAL A 10 -9.52 23.21 26.61
C VAL A 10 -8.61 23.26 25.37
N VAL A 11 -7.57 24.08 25.38
CA VAL A 11 -6.62 24.16 24.25
C VAL A 11 -5.88 22.83 24.05
N LEU A 12 -5.44 22.19 25.13
CA LEU A 12 -4.79 20.88 25.07
C LEU A 12 -5.73 19.81 24.50
N LEU A 13 -6.99 19.79 24.94
CA LEU A 13 -7.98 18.83 24.43
C LEU A 13 -8.24 19.01 22.93
N ILE A 14 -8.33 20.26 22.44
CA ILE A 14 -8.50 20.55 21.01
C ILE A 14 -7.28 20.08 20.22
N GLY A 15 -6.06 20.33 20.72
CA GLY A 15 -4.83 19.88 20.06
C GLY A 15 -4.75 18.36 19.94
N VAL A 16 -5.09 17.63 21.01
CA VAL A 16 -5.13 16.16 21.01
C VAL A 16 -6.20 15.64 20.04
N ALA A 17 -7.41 16.19 20.08
CA ALA A 17 -8.48 15.80 19.17
C ALA A 17 -8.10 16.05 17.70
N GLY A 18 -7.51 17.21 17.40
CA GLY A 18 -7.01 17.55 16.06
C GLY A 18 -5.94 16.58 15.56
N PHE A 19 -4.99 16.20 16.42
CA PHE A 19 -3.97 15.20 16.09
C PHE A 19 -4.59 13.83 15.76
N PHE A 20 -5.57 13.37 16.55
CA PHE A 20 -6.27 12.12 16.27
C PHE A 20 -7.05 12.16 14.95
N VAL A 21 -7.75 13.27 14.66
CA VAL A 21 -8.47 13.44 13.40
C VAL A 21 -7.52 13.45 12.21
N TYR A 22 -6.41 14.20 12.29
CA TYR A 22 -5.39 14.25 11.25
C TYR A 22 -4.80 12.86 10.96
N LYS A 23 -4.39 12.14 12.01
CA LYS A 23 -3.84 10.79 11.88
C LYS A 23 -4.87 9.81 11.31
N ASN A 24 -6.14 9.95 11.68
CA ASN A 24 -7.21 9.12 11.12
C ASN A 24 -7.47 9.44 9.64
N TYR A 25 -7.35 10.71 9.24
CA TYR A 25 -7.49 11.13 7.86
C TYR A 25 -6.39 10.56 6.94
N GLU A 26 -5.12 10.63 7.36
CA GLU A 26 -4.02 10.02 6.58
C GLU A 26 -4.18 8.50 6.43
N ARG A 27 -4.66 7.80 7.46
CA ARG A 27 -4.93 6.36 7.39
C ARG A 27 -5.91 5.98 6.29
N HIS A 28 -6.89 6.83 5.97
CA HIS A 28 -7.87 6.54 4.91
C HIS A 28 -7.31 6.71 3.50
N GLN A 29 -6.16 7.38 3.33
CA GLN A 29 -5.56 7.64 2.03
C GLN A 29 -4.46 6.65 1.65
N THR A 30 -4.07 5.73 2.54
CA THR A 30 -3.04 4.74 2.24
C THR A 30 -3.56 3.78 1.16
N PRO A 31 -2.91 3.72 -0.02
CA PRO A 31 -3.32 2.78 -1.06
C PRO A 31 -3.01 1.35 -0.63
N THR A 32 -3.82 0.41 -1.11
CA THR A 32 -3.48 -1.02 -1.02
C THR A 32 -2.28 -1.28 -1.94
N ALA A 33 -1.20 -1.81 -1.37
CA ALA A 33 0.09 -1.90 -2.04
C ALA A 33 0.86 -3.18 -1.68
N VAL A 34 1.83 -3.50 -2.54
CA VAL A 34 2.86 -4.52 -2.32
C VAL A 34 4.22 -3.95 -2.72
N HIS A 35 5.24 -4.24 -1.92
CA HIS A 35 6.61 -3.79 -2.19
C HIS A 35 7.42 -4.95 -2.77
N VAL A 36 7.98 -4.79 -3.97
CA VAL A 36 8.76 -5.84 -4.64
C VAL A 36 10.01 -5.22 -5.28
N GLU A 37 11.17 -5.80 -5.01
CA GLU A 37 12.48 -5.40 -5.59
C GLU A 37 12.78 -3.90 -5.52
N GLY A 38 12.33 -3.21 -4.47
CA GLY A 38 12.58 -1.78 -4.27
C GLY A 38 11.51 -0.86 -4.86
N VAL A 39 10.45 -1.42 -5.46
CA VAL A 39 9.36 -0.69 -6.10
C VAL A 39 8.05 -0.95 -5.34
N ASP A 40 7.29 0.12 -5.11
CA ASP A 40 5.93 0.05 -4.56
C ASP A 40 4.93 -0.10 -5.69
N TYR A 41 4.09 -1.13 -5.63
CA TYR A 41 3.02 -1.35 -6.58
C TYR A 41 1.66 -1.17 -5.90
N ALA A 42 0.84 -0.26 -6.42
CA ALA A 42 -0.55 -0.11 -6.04
C ALA A 42 -1.38 -1.24 -6.66
N LEU A 43 -2.14 -1.95 -5.82
CA LEU A 43 -3.04 -3.00 -6.28
C LEU A 43 -4.22 -2.38 -7.01
N THR A 44 -4.57 -2.95 -8.16
CA THR A 44 -5.75 -2.56 -8.93
C THR A 44 -6.67 -3.77 -9.11
N ASP A 45 -7.94 -3.53 -9.42
CA ASP A 45 -8.89 -4.58 -9.80
C ASP A 45 -8.88 -4.86 -11.32
N GLU A 46 -7.86 -4.37 -12.04
CA GLU A 46 -7.67 -4.64 -13.46
C GLU A 46 -7.27 -6.11 -13.67
N PRO A 47 -8.01 -6.89 -14.46
CA PRO A 47 -7.68 -8.29 -14.71
C PRO A 47 -6.35 -8.41 -15.48
N ALA A 48 -5.54 -9.40 -15.11
CA ALA A 48 -4.28 -9.66 -15.78
C ALA A 48 -4.46 -10.44 -17.07
N ASP A 49 -3.72 -10.05 -18.11
CA ASP A 49 -3.58 -10.85 -19.33
C ASP A 49 -2.65 -12.05 -19.07
N LEU A 50 -3.23 -13.26 -19.08
CA LEU A 50 -2.52 -14.50 -18.78
C LEU A 50 -1.36 -14.78 -19.74
N GLU A 51 -1.45 -14.32 -20.99
CA GLU A 51 -0.38 -14.50 -21.98
C GLU A 51 0.87 -13.70 -21.61
N LYS A 52 0.67 -12.58 -20.92
CA LYS A 52 1.71 -11.66 -20.48
C LYS A 52 2.26 -11.99 -19.09
N ILE A 53 1.80 -13.03 -18.40
CA ILE A 53 2.38 -13.44 -17.12
C ILE A 53 3.76 -14.05 -17.34
N GLY A 54 4.78 -13.45 -16.74
CA GLY A 54 6.18 -13.83 -16.81
C GLY A 54 6.65 -14.67 -15.63
N LYS A 55 7.92 -14.50 -15.27
CA LYS A 55 8.56 -15.25 -14.18
C LYS A 55 7.94 -14.87 -12.82
N SER A 56 7.96 -15.79 -11.87
CA SER A 56 7.55 -15.47 -10.49
C SER A 56 8.45 -14.38 -9.90
N ALA A 57 7.81 -13.41 -9.23
CA ALA A 57 8.46 -12.38 -8.40
C ALA A 57 8.61 -12.82 -6.94
N GLY A 58 8.06 -13.99 -6.59
CA GLY A 58 8.05 -14.54 -5.24
C GLY A 58 6.65 -14.64 -4.65
N LYS A 59 6.58 -14.82 -3.33
CA LYS A 59 5.32 -14.86 -2.58
C LYS A 59 5.37 -13.82 -1.47
N VAL A 60 4.22 -13.23 -1.16
CA VAL A 60 4.08 -12.28 -0.03
C VAL A 60 4.57 -12.97 1.25
N GLN A 61 5.57 -12.38 1.90
CA GLN A 61 6.19 -12.96 3.09
C GLN A 61 5.57 -12.43 4.39
N LYS A 62 5.08 -11.20 4.38
CA LYS A 62 4.55 -10.53 5.56
C LYS A 62 3.46 -9.52 5.19
N VAL A 63 2.42 -9.48 6.02
CA VAL A 63 1.36 -8.49 5.93
C VAL A 63 1.62 -7.41 6.97
N VAL A 64 1.69 -6.14 6.56
CA VAL A 64 1.80 -4.98 7.45
C VAL A 64 0.41 -4.41 7.76
N ASP A 65 0.33 -3.39 8.62
CA ASP A 65 -0.94 -2.74 8.90
C ASP A 65 -1.54 -2.16 7.61
N ARG A 66 -2.86 -2.30 7.44
CA ARG A 66 -3.57 -1.85 6.22
C ARG A 66 -3.42 -0.34 5.94
N TYR A 67 -3.04 0.44 6.95
CA TYR A 67 -2.83 1.88 6.88
C TYR A 67 -1.34 2.26 6.84
N GLU A 68 -0.46 1.28 6.64
CA GLU A 68 0.97 1.49 6.44
C GLU A 68 1.35 1.06 5.02
N LEU A 69 2.23 1.82 4.36
CA LEU A 69 2.85 1.36 3.12
C LEU A 69 3.91 0.29 3.45
N PRO A 70 3.94 -0.83 2.70
CA PRO A 70 4.99 -1.83 2.84
C PRO A 70 6.36 -1.19 2.56
N LYS A 71 7.40 -1.61 3.30
CA LYS A 71 8.74 -1.00 3.18
C LYS A 71 9.84 -1.99 2.83
N ARG A 72 9.56 -3.29 2.95
CA ARG A 72 10.53 -4.36 2.68
C ARG A 72 10.01 -5.25 1.57
N ASN A 73 10.94 -5.92 0.89
CA ASN A 73 10.63 -6.83 -0.19
C ASN A 73 9.59 -7.88 0.22
N LEU A 74 8.57 -8.06 -0.61
CA LEU A 74 7.47 -8.99 -0.45
C LEU A 74 6.59 -8.72 0.78
N GLU A 75 6.55 -7.47 1.27
CA GLU A 75 5.54 -6.99 2.20
C GLU A 75 4.32 -6.45 1.44
N SER A 76 3.13 -6.65 2.00
CA SER A 76 1.89 -6.03 1.51
C SER A 76 1.04 -5.56 2.68
N ASN A 77 0.24 -4.53 2.48
CA ASN A 77 -0.76 -4.07 3.46
C ASN A 77 -2.17 -4.63 3.19
N PHE A 78 -2.31 -5.48 2.17
CA PHE A 78 -3.60 -6.03 1.72
C PHE A 78 -3.54 -7.51 1.33
N LEU A 79 -2.53 -7.92 0.56
CA LEU A 79 -2.40 -9.31 0.11
C LEU A 79 -2.04 -10.23 1.26
N LYS A 80 -2.63 -11.44 1.27
CA LYS A 80 -2.38 -12.45 2.30
C LYS A 80 -0.95 -12.98 2.16
N LYS A 81 -0.36 -13.37 3.28
CA LYS A 81 0.92 -14.10 3.28
C LYS A 81 0.78 -15.37 2.43
N GLY A 82 1.74 -15.60 1.54
CA GLY A 82 1.74 -16.72 0.59
C GLY A 82 1.10 -16.42 -0.76
N THR A 83 0.45 -15.26 -0.95
CA THR A 83 -0.03 -14.84 -2.28
C THR A 83 1.12 -14.80 -3.27
N GLU A 84 0.93 -15.42 -4.44
CA GLU A 84 1.93 -15.44 -5.51
C GLU A 84 1.95 -14.13 -6.29
N LEU A 85 3.15 -13.69 -6.61
CA LEU A 85 3.45 -12.49 -7.39
C LEU A 85 4.25 -12.91 -8.63
N TYR A 86 3.97 -12.26 -9.75
CA TYR A 86 4.62 -12.53 -11.03
C TYR A 86 5.00 -11.21 -11.71
N PHE A 87 6.15 -11.21 -12.37
CA PHE A 87 6.49 -10.14 -13.29
C PHE A 87 5.72 -10.31 -14.60
N GLU A 88 5.47 -9.23 -15.34
CA GLU A 88 5.02 -9.32 -16.72
C GLU A 88 6.14 -9.86 -17.65
N LYS A 89 5.79 -10.57 -18.73
CA LYS A 89 6.72 -11.00 -19.80
C LYS A 89 7.16 -9.76 -20.58
N LYS A 90 8.16 -9.04 -20.04
CA LYS A 90 8.89 -7.92 -20.69
C LYS A 90 8.00 -7.00 -21.54
N GLN A 91 7.49 -5.91 -20.95
CA GLN A 91 7.17 -4.73 -21.76
C GLN A 91 8.48 -4.11 -22.29
N SER A 92 8.47 -3.70 -23.55
CA SER A 92 9.58 -3.02 -24.23
C SER A 92 9.83 -1.59 -23.72
N GLU A 93 9.03 -1.11 -22.76
CA GLU A 93 9.02 0.25 -22.25
C GLU A 93 9.41 0.27 -20.76
N PRO A 94 10.40 1.09 -20.34
CA PRO A 94 10.91 1.12 -18.97
C PRO A 94 9.95 1.74 -17.95
N LEU A 95 8.83 2.34 -18.38
CA LEU A 95 7.97 3.19 -17.55
C LEU A 95 6.77 2.48 -16.91
N ASN A 96 6.54 1.20 -17.20
CA ASN A 96 5.37 0.45 -16.71
C ASN A 96 5.81 -0.88 -16.11
N GLN A 97 6.56 -0.87 -15.01
CA GLN A 97 6.70 -2.12 -14.27
C GLN A 97 5.33 -2.45 -13.68
N MET A 98 4.80 -3.61 -14.05
CA MET A 98 3.57 -4.17 -13.54
C MET A 98 3.87 -5.50 -12.86
N ILE A 99 3.20 -5.75 -11.75
CA ILE A 99 3.22 -7.06 -11.10
C ILE A 99 1.83 -7.66 -11.17
N VAL A 100 1.76 -8.95 -11.47
CA VAL A 100 0.54 -9.71 -11.41
C VAL A 100 0.44 -10.39 -10.05
N TYR A 101 -0.72 -10.27 -9.41
CA TYR A 101 -1.00 -10.92 -8.12
C TYR A 101 -2.26 -11.77 -8.22
N GLU A 102 -2.33 -12.82 -7.39
CA GLU A 102 -3.51 -13.69 -7.31
C GLU A 102 -4.38 -13.35 -6.10
N ARG A 103 -5.68 -13.19 -6.33
CA ARG A 103 -6.70 -12.98 -5.29
C ARG A 103 -7.92 -13.80 -5.64
N ASP A 104 -8.33 -14.65 -4.71
CA ASP A 104 -9.53 -15.51 -4.82
C ASP A 104 -9.56 -16.36 -6.11
N GLY A 105 -8.40 -16.79 -6.59
CA GLY A 105 -8.23 -17.62 -7.79
C GLY A 105 -8.15 -16.83 -9.11
N GLU A 106 -8.38 -15.51 -9.06
CA GLU A 106 -8.26 -14.61 -10.20
C GLU A 106 -6.93 -13.83 -10.15
N LYS A 107 -6.43 -13.43 -11.31
CA LYS A 107 -5.17 -12.70 -11.44
C LYS A 107 -5.42 -11.26 -11.87
N PHE A 108 -4.76 -10.33 -11.18
CA PHE A 108 -4.95 -8.90 -11.33
C PHE A 108 -3.61 -8.19 -11.47
N ILE A 109 -3.66 -6.96 -11.97
CA ILE A 109 -2.49 -6.11 -12.18
C ILE A 109 -2.30 -5.18 -10.97
N ALA A 110 -1.06 -5.06 -10.52
CA ALA A 110 -0.58 -4.01 -9.65
C ALA A 110 0.36 -3.09 -10.45
N ARG A 111 0.18 -1.77 -10.31
CA ARG A 111 0.90 -0.75 -11.08
C ARG A 111 1.90 -0.02 -10.20
N GLU A 112 3.09 0.24 -10.72
CA GLU A 112 4.12 1.00 -10.02
C GLU A 112 3.59 2.37 -9.56
N MET A 113 3.89 2.73 -8.32
CA MET A 113 3.59 4.03 -7.76
C MET A 113 4.69 5.03 -8.14
N ILE A 114 4.33 6.07 -8.88
CA ILE A 114 5.24 7.16 -9.22
C ILE A 114 5.11 8.27 -8.19
N TYR A 115 6.18 8.55 -7.46
CA TYR A 115 6.25 9.67 -6.53
C TYR A 115 6.85 10.88 -7.25
N THR A 116 6.07 11.95 -7.40
CA THR A 116 6.57 13.25 -7.86
C THR A 116 7.32 13.93 -6.72
N ASN A 117 8.63 14.13 -6.88
CA ASN A 117 9.45 14.96 -6.00
C ASN A 117 9.21 16.46 -6.23
#